data_AF-A0A9Q8ZGC9-F1
#
_entry.id   AF-A0A9Q8ZGC9-F1
#
_cell.length_a   1.000
_cell.length_b   1.000
_cell.length_c   1.000
_cell.angle_alpha   90.00
_cell.angle_beta   90.00
_cell.angle_gamma   90.00
#
_symmetry.space_group_name_H-M   'P 1'
#
loop_
_entity.id
_entity.type
_entity.pdbx_description
1 polymer ?
#
loop_
_entity_poly.entity_id
_entity_poly.type
_entity_poly.pdbx_seq_one_letter_code
_entity_poly.pdbx_strand_id
1 'polypeptide(L)'
;MGRRFEFGELAAICDFVRNKYEERAEVKGKRRRSASDSVMIPLDRKQKYGKLHKPPTVQSLHERQERPRNRLQKSRPQSMLSLVQPAPHVFVLEYEPYPYNTQPCQFLGVFSSINTVTSGAIHHGAYSFSREGLLDGSEYLSPTGRIKIVSLPLQSTGVTAAVPGETPKKDEQLMRLDIPHPLTQEALRFDSHHDLSRPRRGEDTIYLALHESPRSAFCIGLFTTKSLAWGACLKDKAWLEWTDKLVEQERSVGENNSPRVSGRLVGSGRHSWFVKALRVDDLGK
;
A
#
# COMPACT_ATOMS: atom_id res chain seq x y z
N MET A 1 0.19 -38.90 16.88
CA MET A 1 -0.03 -39.48 15.55
C MET A 1 -0.18 -38.34 14.56
N GLY A 2 0.76 -38.14 13.65
CA GLY A 2 0.57 -37.19 12.54
C GLY A 2 -0.14 -37.87 11.38
N ARG A 3 -1.26 -37.32 10.91
CA ARG A 3 -1.83 -37.73 9.62
C ARG A 3 -0.96 -37.11 8.53
N ARG A 4 -0.47 -37.92 7.60
CA ARG A 4 -0.03 -37.39 6.30
C ARG A 4 -1.29 -36.99 5.56
N PHE A 5 -1.45 -35.71 5.25
CA PHE A 5 -2.39 -35.29 4.21
C PHE A 5 -1.92 -35.89 2.88
N GLU A 6 -2.84 -36.42 2.08
CA GLU A 6 -2.47 -36.97 0.78
C GLU A 6 -2.30 -35.84 -0.24
N PHE A 7 -1.30 -35.94 -1.11
CA PHE A 7 -0.98 -34.87 -2.06
C PHE A 7 -2.15 -34.49 -2.99
N GLY A 8 -3.13 -35.38 -3.19
CA GLY A 8 -4.37 -35.09 -3.92
C GLY A 8 -5.31 -34.12 -3.19
N GLU A 9 -5.39 -34.19 -1.85
CA GLU A 9 -6.21 -33.26 -1.06
C GLU A 9 -5.65 -31.83 -1.15
N LEU A 10 -4.32 -31.71 -1.08
CA LEU A 10 -3.59 -30.44 -1.22
C LEU A 10 -3.82 -29.80 -2.60
N ALA A 11 -3.79 -30.61 -3.67
CA ALA A 11 -4.06 -30.14 -5.03
C ALA A 11 -5.51 -29.61 -5.16
N ALA A 12 -6.50 -30.36 -4.66
CA ALA A 12 -7.90 -29.95 -4.70
C ALA A 12 -8.18 -28.63 -3.95
N ILE A 13 -7.53 -28.41 -2.80
CA ILE A 13 -7.61 -27.16 -2.04
C ILE A 13 -7.02 -25.99 -2.84
N CYS A 14 -5.81 -26.13 -3.38
CA CYS A 14 -5.16 -25.11 -4.21
C CYS A 14 -5.98 -24.76 -5.47
N ASP A 15 -6.53 -25.77 -6.15
CA ASP A 15 -7.36 -25.58 -7.33
C ASP A 15 -8.67 -24.84 -7.00
N PHE A 16 -9.34 -25.20 -5.90
CA PHE A 16 -10.55 -24.50 -5.44
C PHE A 16 -10.30 -23.02 -5.18
N VAL A 17 -9.23 -22.68 -4.44
CA VAL A 17 -8.91 -21.29 -4.10
C VAL A 17 -8.49 -20.49 -5.33
N ARG A 18 -7.68 -21.08 -6.23
CA ARG A 18 -7.31 -20.43 -7.49
C ARG A 18 -8.55 -20.08 -8.32
N ASN A 19 -9.44 -21.04 -8.53
CA ASN A 19 -10.68 -20.83 -9.29
C ASN A 19 -11.56 -19.72 -8.67
N LYS A 20 -11.67 -19.66 -7.33
CA LYS A 20 -12.42 -18.61 -6.62
C LYS A 20 -11.76 -17.24 -6.67
N TYR A 21 -10.43 -17.17 -6.69
CA TYR A 21 -9.71 -15.93 -6.91
C TYR A 21 -9.88 -15.41 -8.34
N GLU A 22 -9.79 -16.29 -9.35
CA GLU A 22 -9.95 -15.95 -10.77
C GLU A 22 -11.37 -15.44 -11.08
N GLU A 23 -12.41 -16.12 -10.57
CA GLU A 23 -13.81 -15.66 -10.63
C GLU A 23 -13.97 -14.21 -10.12
N ARG A 24 -13.35 -13.89 -8.97
CA ARG A 24 -13.37 -12.55 -8.39
C ARG A 24 -12.55 -11.54 -9.18
N ALA A 25 -11.42 -11.94 -9.75
CA ALA A 25 -10.58 -11.09 -10.59
C ALA A 25 -11.32 -10.69 -11.88
N GLU A 26 -12.01 -11.64 -12.52
CA GLU A 26 -12.84 -11.37 -13.70
C GLU A 26 -13.99 -10.40 -13.40
N VAL A 27 -14.74 -10.61 -12.31
CA VAL A 27 -15.86 -9.73 -11.93
C VAL A 27 -15.37 -8.29 -11.66
N LYS A 28 -14.22 -8.13 -10.99
CA LYS A 28 -13.59 -6.81 -10.79
C LYS A 28 -13.12 -6.18 -12.11
N GLY A 29 -12.59 -6.99 -13.04
CA GLY A 29 -12.16 -6.54 -14.37
C GLY A 29 -13.34 -6.07 -15.24
N LYS A 30 -14.40 -6.87 -15.32
CA LYS A 30 -15.60 -6.60 -16.14
C LYS A 30 -16.33 -5.32 -15.67
N ARG A 31 -16.39 -5.05 -14.36
CA ARG A 31 -16.97 -3.80 -13.80
C ARG A 31 -16.27 -2.50 -14.23
N ARG A 32 -15.08 -2.54 -14.85
CA ARG A 32 -14.42 -1.34 -15.42
C ARG A 32 -14.70 -1.12 -16.92
N ARG A 33 -15.59 -1.91 -17.55
CA ARG A 33 -15.86 -1.83 -19.01
C ARG A 33 -17.35 -1.88 -19.41
N SER A 34 -18.26 -1.27 -18.64
CA SER A 34 -19.52 -0.71 -19.16
C SER A 34 -20.25 0.13 -18.11
N ALA A 35 -20.40 1.43 -18.37
CA ALA A 35 -21.28 2.36 -17.66
C ALA A 35 -21.46 3.63 -18.51
N SER A 36 -21.96 3.47 -19.74
CA SER A 36 -22.27 4.56 -20.67
C SER A 36 -23.79 4.62 -20.89
N ASP A 37 -24.51 5.10 -19.87
CA ASP A 37 -25.94 5.41 -20.00
C ASP A 37 -26.15 6.49 -21.06
N SER A 38 -27.15 6.32 -21.93
CA SER A 38 -27.51 7.34 -22.92
C SER A 38 -28.99 7.27 -23.33
N VAL A 39 -29.66 8.44 -23.28
CA VAL A 39 -30.99 8.80 -23.84
C VAL A 39 -32.21 7.98 -23.35
N MET A 40 -33.48 8.42 -23.43
CA MET A 40 -34.24 9.51 -24.12
C MET A 40 -35.54 9.81 -23.29
N ILE A 41 -36.40 10.86 -23.39
CA ILE A 41 -36.53 12.08 -24.23
C ILE A 41 -36.71 13.35 -23.30
N PRO A 42 -37.73 14.30 -23.31
CA PRO A 42 -37.65 15.55 -22.51
C PRO A 42 -38.90 15.88 -21.63
N LEU A 43 -38.98 17.13 -21.11
CA LEU A 43 -40.25 17.85 -20.90
C LEU A 43 -40.09 19.37 -21.12
N ASP A 44 -40.98 19.99 -21.90
CA ASP A 44 -40.94 21.43 -22.24
C ASP A 44 -41.23 22.37 -21.07
N ARG A 45 -40.49 23.50 -20.98
CA ARG A 45 -41.03 24.77 -20.47
C ARG A 45 -40.63 25.98 -21.34
N LYS A 46 -41.62 26.83 -21.61
CA LYS A 46 -41.64 27.82 -22.70
C LYS A 46 -40.82 29.07 -22.41
N GLN A 47 -40.30 29.66 -23.49
CA GLN A 47 -39.69 31.00 -23.51
C GLN A 47 -40.68 32.11 -23.08
N LYS A 48 -40.15 33.24 -22.61
CA LYS A 48 -40.80 34.56 -22.67
C LYS A 48 -39.78 35.59 -23.18
N TYR A 49 -40.19 36.42 -24.14
CA TYR A 49 -39.34 37.42 -24.78
C TYR A 49 -39.33 38.74 -23.99
N GLY A 50 -38.15 39.31 -23.76
CA GLY A 50 -37.94 40.70 -23.37
C GLY A 50 -37.33 41.49 -24.53
N LYS A 51 -37.75 42.75 -24.74
CA LYS A 51 -37.32 43.59 -25.88
C LYS A 51 -36.13 44.49 -25.53
N LEU A 52 -35.30 44.74 -26.54
CA LEU A 52 -34.37 45.88 -26.75
C LEU A 52 -33.71 46.53 -25.51
N HIS A 53 -32.39 46.56 -25.51
CA HIS A 53 -31.65 47.83 -25.44
C HIS A 53 -30.43 47.78 -26.38
N LYS A 54 -29.88 48.94 -26.75
CA LYS A 54 -28.95 49.12 -27.88
C LYS A 54 -27.52 48.64 -27.56
N PRO A 55 -26.76 48.08 -28.53
CA PRO A 55 -25.31 47.95 -28.39
C PRO A 55 -24.64 49.33 -28.43
N PRO A 56 -23.56 49.58 -27.66
CA PRO A 56 -22.82 50.83 -27.73
C PRO A 56 -21.90 50.87 -28.96
N THR A 57 -22.06 51.90 -29.79
CA THR A 57 -21.17 52.16 -30.93
C THR A 57 -19.81 52.66 -30.41
N VAL A 58 -18.73 51.94 -30.69
CA VAL A 58 -17.36 52.42 -30.45
C VAL A 58 -16.70 52.66 -31.81
N GLN A 59 -16.42 53.92 -32.12
CA GLN A 59 -15.73 54.31 -33.34
C GLN A 59 -14.24 53.94 -33.28
N SER A 60 -13.66 53.64 -34.44
CA SER A 60 -12.27 53.22 -34.57
C SER A 60 -11.30 54.38 -34.43
N LEU A 61 -10.43 54.36 -33.40
CA LEU A 61 -9.12 55.01 -33.45
C LEU A 61 -8.20 54.51 -32.34
N HIS A 62 -7.21 53.70 -32.72
CA HIS A 62 -5.79 53.88 -32.41
C HIS A 62 -4.98 52.77 -33.09
N GLU A 63 -3.90 53.14 -33.77
CA GLU A 63 -3.00 52.21 -34.45
C GLU A 63 -2.42 51.19 -33.48
N ARG A 64 -2.61 49.91 -33.77
CA ARG A 64 -1.87 48.85 -33.08
C ARG A 64 -0.47 48.76 -33.68
N GLN A 65 0.48 49.48 -33.08
CA GLN A 65 1.90 49.16 -33.20
C GLN A 65 2.09 47.65 -33.03
N GLU A 66 2.67 46.98 -34.02
CA GLU A 66 3.00 45.56 -33.97
C GLU A 66 4.20 45.32 -33.04
N ARG A 67 3.97 45.47 -31.73
CA ARG A 67 4.92 45.01 -30.72
C ARG A 67 5.01 43.49 -30.83
N PRO A 68 6.18 42.90 -31.14
CA PRO A 68 6.31 41.45 -31.23
C PRO A 68 6.04 40.84 -29.86
N ARG A 69 4.83 40.33 -29.68
CA ARG A 69 4.44 39.59 -28.49
C ARG A 69 5.22 38.29 -28.48
N ASN A 70 6.37 38.31 -27.80
CA ASN A 70 7.15 37.14 -27.46
C ASN A 70 6.33 36.25 -26.52
N ARG A 71 5.38 35.52 -27.11
CA ARG A 71 4.48 34.62 -26.43
C ARG A 71 5.33 33.48 -25.91
N LEU A 72 5.57 33.51 -24.59
CA LEU A 72 6.09 32.38 -23.86
C LEU A 72 5.21 31.17 -24.20
N GLN A 73 5.68 30.31 -25.11
CA GLN A 73 4.98 29.08 -25.41
C GLN A 73 5.10 28.25 -24.15
N LYS A 74 4.01 28.19 -23.37
CA LYS A 74 3.90 27.21 -22.30
C LYS A 74 3.99 25.86 -22.98
N SER A 75 5.20 25.28 -22.96
CA SER A 75 5.39 23.85 -23.11
C SER A 75 4.41 23.21 -22.15
N ARG A 76 3.33 22.66 -22.72
CA ARG A 76 2.56 21.65 -21.99
C ARG A 76 3.55 20.50 -21.94
N PRO A 77 4.10 20.12 -20.76
CA PRO A 77 4.80 18.84 -20.70
C PRO A 77 3.85 17.82 -21.30
N GLN A 78 4.33 17.01 -22.24
CA GLN A 78 3.49 15.99 -22.85
C GLN A 78 2.86 15.23 -21.70
N SER A 79 1.53 15.28 -21.62
CA SER A 79 0.79 14.55 -20.61
C SER A 79 0.93 13.09 -20.95
N MET A 80 2.05 12.50 -20.49
CA MET A 80 2.17 11.09 -20.30
C MET A 80 1.07 10.74 -19.31
N LEU A 81 -0.09 10.40 -19.88
CA LEU A 81 -0.98 9.37 -19.39
C LEU A 81 -0.17 8.08 -19.39
N SER A 82 0.86 8.06 -18.53
CA SER A 82 1.62 6.88 -18.19
C SER A 82 0.56 5.89 -17.77
N LEU A 83 0.47 4.77 -18.49
CA LEU A 83 -0.41 3.69 -18.07
C LEU A 83 0.10 3.30 -16.70
N VAL A 84 -0.61 3.75 -15.66
CA VAL A 84 -0.33 3.41 -14.27
C VAL A 84 -0.52 1.92 -14.19
N GLN A 85 0.60 1.19 -14.35
CA GLN A 85 0.59 -0.26 -14.30
C GLN A 85 -0.02 -0.62 -12.95
N PRO A 86 -1.07 -1.46 -12.91
CA PRO A 86 -1.72 -1.78 -11.66
C PRO A 86 -0.67 -2.36 -10.72
N ALA A 87 -0.50 -1.74 -9.56
CA ALA A 87 0.52 -2.11 -8.59
C ALA A 87 0.46 -3.64 -8.37
N PRO A 88 1.60 -4.36 -8.46
CA PRO A 88 1.58 -5.81 -8.36
C PRO A 88 0.98 -6.20 -7.01
N HIS A 89 -0.04 -7.04 -7.05
CA HIS A 89 -0.66 -7.54 -5.82
C HIS A 89 0.12 -8.76 -5.35
N VAL A 90 0.40 -8.81 -4.06
CA VAL A 90 0.99 -9.97 -3.38
C VAL A 90 0.07 -10.38 -2.23
N PHE A 91 0.26 -11.59 -1.73
CA PHE A 91 -0.61 -12.19 -0.72
C PHE A 91 0.12 -12.22 0.62
N VAL A 92 -0.46 -11.59 1.63
CA VAL A 92 0.01 -11.67 3.02
C VAL A 92 -0.74 -12.79 3.72
N LEU A 93 -0.01 -13.58 4.50
CA LEU A 93 -0.57 -14.62 5.34
C LEU A 93 -0.62 -14.15 6.79
N GLU A 94 -1.82 -14.02 7.34
CA GLU A 94 -2.06 -13.52 8.70
C GLU A 94 -2.63 -14.64 9.57
N TYR A 95 -2.17 -14.76 10.82
CA TYR A 95 -2.71 -15.70 11.81
C TYR A 95 -3.40 -14.95 12.96
N GLU A 96 -4.65 -15.28 13.23
CA GLU A 96 -5.42 -14.75 14.36
C GLU A 96 -5.66 -15.86 15.40
N PRO A 97 -5.07 -15.75 16.61
CA PRO A 97 -5.20 -16.78 17.64
C PRO A 97 -6.61 -16.80 18.25
N TYR A 98 -7.05 -17.99 18.66
CA TYR A 98 -8.24 -18.20 19.47
C TYR A 98 -7.88 -18.26 20.97
N PRO A 99 -8.63 -17.61 21.87
CA PRO A 99 -9.81 -16.77 21.62
C PRO A 99 -9.48 -15.42 20.97
N TYR A 100 -10.28 -15.06 19.97
CA TYR A 100 -10.10 -13.87 19.13
C TYR A 100 -10.09 -12.56 19.94
N ASN A 101 -9.35 -11.55 19.46
CA ASN A 101 -9.17 -10.24 20.11
C ASN A 101 -8.52 -10.27 21.51
N THR A 102 -7.93 -11.39 21.94
CA THR A 102 -7.15 -11.46 23.20
C THR A 102 -5.66 -11.22 23.01
N GLN A 103 -5.14 -11.43 21.79
CA GLN A 103 -3.77 -11.16 21.39
C GLN A 103 -3.76 -10.59 19.96
N PRO A 104 -2.73 -9.80 19.57
CA PRO A 104 -2.56 -9.33 18.20
C PRO A 104 -2.41 -10.48 17.19
N CYS A 105 -2.79 -10.23 15.94
CA CYS A 105 -2.53 -11.18 14.85
C CYS A 105 -1.05 -11.20 14.46
N GLN A 106 -0.60 -12.28 13.82
CA GLN A 106 0.78 -12.51 13.44
C GLN A 106 0.94 -12.59 11.92
N PHE A 107 1.87 -11.81 11.37
CA PHE A 107 2.19 -11.83 9.93
C PHE A 107 3.19 -12.93 9.64
N LEU A 108 2.69 -14.06 9.12
CA LEU A 108 3.45 -15.28 8.89
C LEU A 108 4.40 -15.16 7.70
N GLY A 109 3.92 -14.68 6.55
CA GLY A 109 4.70 -14.58 5.32
C GLY A 109 4.08 -13.68 4.24
N VAL A 110 4.83 -13.48 3.15
CA VAL A 110 4.37 -12.78 1.92
C VAL A 110 4.65 -13.69 0.73
N PHE A 111 3.72 -13.73 -0.22
CA PHE A 111 3.71 -14.70 -1.31
C PHE A 111 3.34 -14.05 -2.64
N SER A 112 3.96 -14.50 -3.74
CA SER A 112 3.73 -13.94 -5.07
C SER A 112 2.42 -14.39 -5.70
N SER A 113 1.90 -15.56 -5.31
CA SER A 113 0.77 -16.22 -5.98
C SER A 113 -0.23 -16.83 -5.02
N ILE A 114 -1.46 -17.04 -5.49
CA ILE A 114 -2.52 -17.69 -4.72
C ILE A 114 -2.18 -19.15 -4.35
N ASN A 115 -1.39 -19.83 -5.19
CA ASN A 115 -0.95 -21.20 -4.96
C ASN A 115 0.12 -21.26 -3.85
N THR A 116 1.10 -20.35 -3.88
CA THR A 116 2.19 -20.33 -2.88
C THR A 116 1.71 -19.90 -1.51
N VAL A 117 0.80 -18.91 -1.40
CA VAL A 117 0.18 -18.56 -0.12
C VAL A 117 -0.72 -19.67 0.44
N THR A 118 -1.41 -20.44 -0.42
CA THR A 118 -2.23 -21.58 0.03
C THR A 118 -1.35 -22.71 0.57
N SER A 119 -0.23 -23.01 -0.10
CA SER A 119 0.80 -23.91 0.42
C SER A 119 1.36 -23.42 1.77
N GLY A 120 1.63 -22.12 1.90
CA GLY A 120 2.03 -21.49 3.16
C GLY A 120 1.00 -21.62 4.29
N ALA A 121 -0.29 -21.40 4.00
CA ALA A 121 -1.37 -21.57 4.97
C ALA A 121 -1.38 -23.00 5.55
N ILE A 122 -1.21 -24.01 4.69
CA ILE A 122 -1.17 -25.42 5.08
C ILE A 122 0.12 -25.76 5.84
N HIS A 123 1.27 -25.19 5.45
CA HIS A 123 2.53 -25.30 6.20
C HIS A 123 2.39 -24.79 7.65
N HIS A 124 1.63 -23.71 7.85
CA HIS A 124 1.32 -23.16 9.17
C HIS A 124 0.09 -23.79 9.85
N GLY A 125 -0.40 -24.94 9.36
CA GLY A 125 -1.40 -25.75 10.06
C GLY A 125 -2.87 -25.41 9.75
N ALA A 126 -3.16 -24.77 8.61
CA ALA A 126 -4.51 -24.74 8.05
C ALA A 126 -4.98 -26.16 7.71
N TYR A 127 -6.17 -26.56 8.20
CA TYR A 127 -6.73 -27.90 7.95
C TYR A 127 -8.10 -27.90 7.26
N SER A 128 -8.86 -26.80 7.35
CA SER A 128 -10.12 -26.61 6.63
C SER A 128 -10.36 -25.13 6.35
N PHE A 129 -11.25 -24.83 5.42
CA PHE A 129 -11.80 -23.48 5.31
C PHE A 129 -12.64 -23.10 6.54
N SER A 130 -12.77 -21.80 6.81
CA SER A 130 -13.85 -21.28 7.65
C SER A 130 -15.17 -21.19 6.86
N ARG A 131 -16.26 -20.74 7.50
CA ARG A 131 -17.51 -20.45 6.77
C ARG A 131 -17.31 -19.37 5.72
N GLU A 132 -16.51 -18.37 6.05
CA GLU A 132 -16.17 -17.24 5.21
C GLU A 132 -15.25 -17.71 4.05
N GLY A 133 -14.19 -18.46 4.37
CA GLY A 133 -13.27 -19.01 3.39
C GLY A 133 -13.87 -20.09 2.48
N LEU A 134 -14.94 -20.77 2.87
CA LEU A 134 -15.66 -21.70 1.98
C LEU A 134 -16.33 -20.96 0.81
N LEU A 135 -16.53 -19.64 0.91
CA LEU A 135 -17.08 -18.82 -0.18
C LEU A 135 -15.99 -18.29 -1.14
N ASP A 136 -14.72 -18.24 -0.73
CA ASP A 136 -13.69 -17.51 -1.49
C ASP A 136 -12.21 -17.90 -1.32
N GLY A 137 -11.91 -18.89 -0.48
CA GLY A 137 -10.56 -19.35 -0.18
C GLY A 137 -9.68 -18.39 0.65
N SER A 138 -10.24 -17.31 1.20
CA SER A 138 -9.47 -16.28 1.92
C SER A 138 -9.21 -16.61 3.40
N GLU A 139 -9.88 -17.60 3.99
CA GLU A 139 -9.72 -17.91 5.41
C GLU A 139 -9.82 -19.43 5.72
N TYR A 140 -8.90 -19.87 6.56
CA TYR A 140 -8.77 -21.23 7.05
C TYR A 140 -8.89 -21.28 8.57
N LEU A 141 -9.30 -22.43 9.08
CA LEU A 141 -9.19 -22.79 10.49
C LEU A 141 -7.86 -23.51 10.73
N SER A 142 -7.22 -23.20 11.85
CA SER A 142 -6.14 -23.99 12.44
C SER A 142 -6.58 -24.50 13.83
N PRO A 143 -5.89 -25.48 14.45
CA PRO A 143 -6.30 -26.01 15.76
C PRO A 143 -6.29 -24.96 16.89
N THR A 144 -5.62 -23.82 16.69
CA THR A 144 -5.39 -22.77 17.68
C THR A 144 -5.95 -21.40 17.26
N GLY A 145 -6.58 -21.26 16.08
CA GLY A 145 -6.99 -19.96 15.56
C GLY A 145 -7.54 -20.00 14.13
N ARG A 146 -7.36 -18.89 13.40
CA ARG A 146 -7.65 -18.77 11.96
C ARG A 146 -6.43 -18.28 11.20
N ILE A 147 -6.31 -18.67 9.93
CA ILE A 147 -5.27 -18.20 9.02
C ILE A 147 -5.96 -17.51 7.83
N LYS A 148 -5.62 -16.25 7.58
CA LYS A 148 -6.23 -15.37 6.56
C LYS A 148 -5.24 -15.08 5.43
N ILE A 149 -5.76 -14.98 4.21
CA ILE A 149 -5.03 -14.62 3.00
C ILE A 149 -5.50 -13.24 2.54
N VAL A 150 -4.63 -12.24 2.70
CA VAL A 150 -4.96 -10.84 2.39
C VAL A 150 -4.17 -10.40 1.15
N SER A 151 -4.87 -10.15 0.04
CA SER A 151 -4.27 -9.64 -1.19
C SER A 151 -4.11 -8.13 -1.11
N LEU A 152 -2.87 -7.64 -1.12
CA LEU A 152 -2.52 -6.22 -1.00
C LEU A 152 -1.66 -5.73 -2.18
N PRO A 153 -1.86 -4.48 -2.66
CA PRO A 153 -0.99 -3.86 -3.67
C PRO A 153 0.36 -3.44 -3.06
N LEU A 154 1.44 -3.82 -3.73
CA LEU A 154 2.80 -3.41 -3.36
C LEU A 154 3.08 -1.96 -3.81
N GLN A 155 3.44 -1.10 -2.85
CA GLN A 155 3.63 0.33 -3.06
C GLN A 155 5.12 0.66 -3.29
N SER A 156 5.43 1.29 -4.43
CA SER A 156 6.77 1.77 -4.79
C SER A 156 6.92 3.29 -4.72
N THR A 157 5.88 4.00 -4.29
CA THR A 157 5.85 5.46 -4.12
C THR A 157 5.10 5.82 -2.84
N GLY A 158 5.46 6.94 -2.21
CA GLY A 158 4.89 7.38 -0.95
C GLY A 158 5.78 8.38 -0.22
N VAL A 159 5.48 8.63 1.05
CA VAL A 159 6.34 9.42 1.95
C VAL A 159 7.49 8.53 2.40
N THR A 160 8.74 8.96 2.18
CA THR A 160 9.93 8.33 2.74
C THR A 160 10.28 8.95 4.09
N ALA A 161 10.91 8.16 4.97
CA ALA A 161 11.51 8.64 6.20
C ALA A 161 12.92 8.08 6.39
N ALA A 162 13.79 8.85 7.05
CA ALA A 162 15.14 8.42 7.38
C ALA A 162 15.10 7.20 8.33
N VAL A 163 15.81 6.14 7.97
CA VAL A 163 15.85 4.89 8.73
C VAL A 163 17.09 4.89 9.64
N PRO A 164 16.96 4.58 10.95
CA PRO A 164 18.10 4.44 11.85
C PRO A 164 19.10 3.38 11.36
N GLY A 165 20.40 3.66 11.53
CA GLY A 165 21.48 2.75 11.13
C GLY A 165 21.80 2.69 9.64
N GLU A 166 21.00 3.31 8.76
CA GLU A 166 21.33 3.48 7.34
C GLU A 166 22.28 4.66 7.13
N THR A 167 23.52 4.53 7.65
CA THR A 167 24.61 5.44 7.29
C THR A 167 24.92 5.32 5.80
N PRO A 168 24.99 6.42 5.02
CA PRO A 168 25.44 6.34 3.63
C PRO A 168 26.91 5.91 3.61
N LYS A 169 27.15 4.65 3.22
CA LYS A 169 28.52 4.14 3.04
C LYS A 169 29.07 4.66 1.73
N LYS A 170 30.09 5.51 1.82
CA LYS A 170 30.99 5.82 0.70
C LYS A 170 32.33 5.16 0.98
N ASP A 171 32.88 4.46 0.00
CA ASP A 171 34.23 3.89 0.02
C ASP A 171 34.52 3.09 1.32
N GLU A 172 33.57 2.22 1.67
CA GLU A 172 33.49 1.34 2.86
C GLU A 172 33.50 2.01 4.26
N GLN A 173 33.79 3.30 4.36
CA GLN A 173 33.84 4.02 5.64
C GLN A 173 32.43 4.36 6.18
N LEU A 174 32.30 4.29 7.51
CA LEU A 174 31.12 4.74 8.24
C LEU A 174 31.11 6.28 8.31
N MET A 175 30.31 6.93 7.47
CA MET A 175 30.11 8.38 7.56
C MET A 175 29.49 8.76 8.91
N ARG A 176 30.14 9.68 9.63
CA ARG A 176 29.61 10.24 10.87
C ARG A 176 28.46 11.19 10.57
N LEU A 177 27.37 11.07 11.33
CA LEU A 177 26.15 11.87 11.14
C LEU A 177 26.21 13.27 11.78
N ASP A 178 27.30 13.62 12.46
CA ASP A 178 27.51 14.92 13.13
C ASP A 178 28.18 15.97 12.24
N ILE A 179 28.63 15.60 11.03
CA ILE A 179 29.27 16.50 10.07
C ILE A 179 28.34 16.64 8.85
N PRO A 180 27.86 17.86 8.51
CA PRO A 180 27.02 18.07 7.33
C PRO A 180 27.85 17.94 6.04
N HIS A 181 27.88 16.76 5.43
CA HIS A 181 28.55 16.52 4.16
C HIS A 181 27.73 17.00 2.95
N PRO A 182 28.36 17.57 1.90
CA PRO A 182 27.66 18.12 0.74
C PRO A 182 26.86 17.07 -0.05
N LEU A 183 27.34 15.82 -0.12
CA LEU A 183 26.63 14.71 -0.76
C LEU A 183 25.32 14.33 -0.06
N THR A 184 25.16 14.67 1.23
CA THR A 184 23.93 14.42 1.99
C THR A 184 22.80 15.39 1.63
N GLN A 185 23.12 16.56 1.04
CA GLN A 185 22.11 17.56 0.67
C GLN A 185 21.29 17.14 -0.56
N GLU A 186 21.83 16.28 -1.44
CA GLU A 186 21.12 15.83 -2.64
C GLU A 186 20.00 14.81 -2.34
N ALA A 187 20.12 14.07 -1.23
CA ALA A 187 19.16 13.04 -0.83
C ALA A 187 17.92 13.59 -0.08
N LEU A 188 17.95 14.85 0.36
CA LEU A 188 16.87 15.48 1.14
C LEU A 188 15.91 16.33 0.27
N ARG A 189 15.75 15.95 -1.01
CA ARG A 189 14.75 16.58 -1.89
C ARG A 189 13.34 16.16 -1.44
N PHE A 190 12.55 17.14 -1.03
CA PHE A 190 11.13 16.98 -0.69
C PHE A 190 10.23 16.82 -1.93
N ASP A 191 10.82 16.48 -3.08
CA ASP A 191 10.15 16.34 -4.37
C ASP A 191 9.74 14.89 -4.61
N SER A 192 8.47 14.67 -4.98
CA SER A 192 7.90 13.34 -5.24
C SER A 192 8.34 12.77 -6.61
N HIS A 193 9.63 12.81 -6.91
CA HIS A 193 10.21 12.37 -8.17
C HIS A 193 11.01 11.08 -8.02
N HIS A 194 10.28 9.97 -8.17
CA HIS A 194 10.76 8.71 -8.73
C HIS A 194 12.19 8.28 -8.32
N ASP A 195 12.29 7.55 -7.21
CA ASP A 195 13.35 6.56 -7.09
C ASP A 195 13.10 5.44 -8.12
N LEU A 196 13.56 5.69 -9.34
CA LEU A 196 13.58 4.73 -10.45
C LEU A 196 14.88 3.91 -10.46
N SER A 197 15.61 3.84 -9.33
CA SER A 197 16.53 2.73 -9.13
C SER A 197 15.68 1.45 -9.17
N ARG A 198 15.83 0.69 -10.26
CA ARG A 198 15.15 -0.60 -10.42
C ARG A 198 15.45 -1.45 -9.19
N PRO A 199 14.48 -2.20 -8.64
CA PRO A 199 14.79 -3.16 -7.58
C PRO A 199 15.95 -4.03 -8.06
N ARG A 200 17.02 -4.08 -7.25
CA ARG A 200 18.22 -4.83 -7.59
C ARG A 200 17.80 -6.27 -7.82
N ARG A 201 18.10 -6.81 -9.02
CA ARG A 201 17.69 -8.17 -9.41
C ARG A 201 18.28 -9.16 -8.40
N GLY A 202 17.43 -9.69 -7.50
CA GLY A 202 17.83 -10.52 -6.36
C GLY A 202 17.31 -10.05 -5.00
N GLU A 203 16.71 -8.87 -4.87
CA GLU A 203 16.07 -8.41 -3.63
C GLU A 203 14.57 -8.77 -3.61
N ASP A 204 14.26 -10.07 -3.44
CA ASP A 204 12.90 -10.60 -3.27
C ASP A 204 12.34 -10.31 -1.85
N THR A 205 12.60 -9.11 -1.32
CA THR A 205 12.26 -8.69 0.04
C THR A 205 11.28 -7.52 0.03
N ILE A 206 10.13 -7.71 0.69
CA ILE A 206 9.07 -6.71 0.84
C ILE A 206 9.05 -6.23 2.29
N TYR A 207 8.77 -4.93 2.46
CA TYR A 207 8.72 -4.27 3.76
C TYR A 207 7.26 -4.01 4.15
N LEU A 208 6.79 -4.70 5.20
CA LEU A 208 5.49 -4.48 5.81
C LEU A 208 5.58 -3.28 6.75
N ALA A 209 4.74 -2.28 6.59
CA ALA A 209 4.47 -1.29 7.62
C ALA A 209 3.37 -1.83 8.53
N LEU A 210 3.66 -2.02 9.83
CA LEU A 210 2.76 -2.66 10.79
C LEU A 210 2.37 -1.72 11.93
N HIS A 211 1.10 -1.78 12.32
CA HIS A 211 0.60 -1.24 13.59
C HIS A 211 0.14 -2.39 14.49
N GLU A 212 0.55 -2.35 15.75
CA GLU A 212 0.21 -3.31 16.80
C GLU A 212 -0.42 -2.53 17.97
N SER A 213 -1.61 -2.95 18.38
CA SER A 213 -2.33 -2.53 19.59
C SER A 213 -2.33 -3.67 20.62
N PRO A 214 -2.81 -3.47 21.86
CA PRO A 214 -2.85 -4.55 22.86
C PRO A 214 -3.77 -5.75 22.52
N ARG A 215 -4.61 -5.67 21.48
CA ARG A 215 -5.60 -6.70 21.11
C ARG A 215 -5.67 -7.05 19.63
N SER A 216 -4.96 -6.31 18.79
CA SER A 216 -4.99 -6.46 17.32
C SER A 216 -3.68 -5.97 16.72
N ALA A 217 -3.33 -6.47 15.55
CA ALA A 217 -2.38 -5.82 14.66
C ALA A 217 -3.02 -5.69 13.27
N PHE A 218 -2.47 -4.83 12.42
CA PHE A 218 -2.83 -4.75 11.01
C PHE A 218 -1.67 -4.26 10.15
N CYS A 219 -1.68 -4.65 8.88
CA CYS A 219 -0.76 -4.15 7.88
C CYS A 219 -1.24 -2.80 7.35
N ILE A 220 -0.48 -1.73 7.62
CA ILE A 220 -0.70 -0.38 7.08
C ILE A 220 -0.46 -0.38 5.55
N GLY A 221 0.49 -1.20 5.09
CA GLY A 221 0.78 -1.39 3.68
C GLY A 221 2.07 -2.18 3.42
N LEU A 222 2.24 -2.59 2.16
CA LEU A 222 3.42 -3.29 1.65
C LEU A 222 4.24 -2.35 0.78
N PHE A 223 5.55 -2.32 0.98
CA PHE A 223 6.44 -1.37 0.31
C PHE A 223 7.68 -2.05 -0.28
N THR A 224 8.16 -1.52 -1.41
CA THR A 224 9.41 -1.98 -2.04
C THR A 224 10.67 -1.53 -1.30
N THR A 225 10.58 -0.53 -0.43
CA THR A 225 11.72 -0.04 0.36
C THR A 225 11.36 0.17 1.83
N LYS A 226 12.37 0.00 2.69
CA LYS A 226 12.29 0.17 4.14
C LYS A 226 11.96 1.60 4.56
N SER A 227 12.47 2.59 3.82
CA SER A 227 12.23 4.02 4.06
C SER A 227 10.79 4.45 3.72
N LEU A 228 10.15 3.83 2.71
CA LEU A 228 8.72 4.00 2.43
C LEU A 228 7.85 3.36 3.51
N ALA A 229 8.13 2.11 3.90
CA ALA A 229 7.40 1.44 4.98
C ALA A 229 7.50 2.22 6.31
N TRP A 230 8.68 2.78 6.60
CA TRP A 230 8.88 3.58 7.80
C TRP A 230 8.16 4.94 7.74
N GLY A 231 8.15 5.60 6.57
CA GLY A 231 7.34 6.81 6.36
C GLY A 231 5.84 6.56 6.52
N ALA A 232 5.34 5.39 6.08
CA ALA A 232 3.96 4.97 6.33
C ALA A 232 3.67 4.73 7.83
N CYS A 233 4.57 4.05 8.55
CA CYS A 233 4.46 3.86 10.00
C CYS A 233 4.40 5.19 10.77
N LEU A 234 5.28 6.14 10.42
CA LEU A 234 5.31 7.46 11.06
C LEU A 234 4.09 8.32 10.70
N LYS A 235 3.56 8.20 9.48
CA LYS A 235 2.30 8.85 9.06
C LYS A 235 1.10 8.32 9.85
N ASP A 236 1.00 7.00 10.03
CA ASP A 236 -0.07 6.37 10.81
C ASP A 236 -0.01 6.78 12.29
N LYS A 237 1.19 6.72 12.90
CA LYS A 237 1.42 7.26 14.24
C LYS A 237 0.98 8.72 14.37
N ALA A 238 1.39 9.58 13.43
CA ALA A 238 1.05 11.01 13.48
C ALA A 238 -0.45 11.28 13.31
N TRP A 239 -1.16 10.44 12.55
CA TRP A 239 -2.61 10.50 12.42
C TRP A 239 -3.32 10.09 13.71
N LEU A 240 -2.83 9.06 14.39
CA LEU A 240 -3.40 8.57 15.65
C LEU A 240 -3.05 9.48 16.85
N GLU A 241 -1.87 10.10 16.82
CA GLU A 241 -1.45 11.14 17.79
C GLU A 241 -2.18 12.48 17.61
N TRP A 242 -2.83 12.69 16.46
CA TRP A 242 -3.73 13.83 16.22
C TRP A 242 -5.12 13.62 16.85
N THR A 243 -5.63 12.38 16.89
CA THR A 243 -6.92 12.08 17.55
C THR A 243 -6.77 11.92 19.06
N ASP A 244 -5.71 11.25 19.49
CA ASP A 244 -5.56 10.78 20.87
C ASP A 244 -4.14 11.02 21.41
N LYS A 245 -4.04 11.51 22.65
CA LYS A 245 -2.75 11.91 23.23
C LYS A 245 -1.84 10.70 23.49
N LEU A 246 -0.77 10.60 22.69
CA LEU A 246 0.25 9.56 22.81
C LEU A 246 1.35 9.97 23.81
N VAL A 247 1.45 9.26 24.93
CA VAL A 247 2.47 9.44 25.98
C VAL A 247 3.49 8.29 25.98
N GLU A 248 4.49 8.34 26.87
CA GLU A 248 5.47 7.24 27.07
C GLU A 248 6.14 6.77 25.75
N GLN A 249 6.53 7.72 24.89
CA GLN A 249 7.02 7.40 23.55
C GLN A 249 8.47 6.91 23.58
N GLU A 250 8.70 5.72 23.04
CA GLU A 250 10.02 5.07 22.95
C GLU A 250 10.34 4.77 21.47
N ARG A 251 11.55 5.11 21.03
CA ARG A 251 12.10 4.71 19.72
C ARG A 251 13.20 3.68 19.92
N SER A 252 13.12 2.58 19.17
CA SER A 252 14.05 1.47 19.25
C SER A 252 14.36 0.91 17.86
N VAL A 253 15.40 0.08 17.79
CA VAL A 253 15.75 -0.69 16.60
C VAL A 253 15.50 -2.15 16.92
N GLY A 254 14.60 -2.78 16.17
CA GLY A 254 14.28 -4.20 16.27
C GLY A 254 15.17 -5.07 15.39
N GLU A 255 14.76 -6.33 15.26
CA GLU A 255 15.41 -7.35 14.42
C GLU A 255 15.65 -6.83 12.99
N ASN A 256 16.73 -7.30 12.35
CA ASN A 256 17.12 -6.91 10.98
C ASN A 256 17.30 -5.38 10.78
N ASN A 257 17.74 -4.68 11.83
CA ASN A 257 17.86 -3.22 11.89
C ASN A 257 16.54 -2.50 11.55
N SER A 258 15.39 -3.07 11.95
CA SER A 258 14.07 -2.50 11.69
C SER A 258 13.79 -1.30 12.60
N PRO A 259 13.31 -0.16 12.09
CA PRO A 259 12.82 0.91 12.94
C PRO A 259 11.54 0.48 13.68
N ARG A 260 11.50 0.72 14.99
CA ARG A 260 10.31 0.59 15.84
C ARG A 260 10.10 1.89 16.61
N VAL A 261 8.85 2.33 16.70
CA VAL A 261 8.41 3.32 17.68
C VAL A 261 7.22 2.74 18.43
N SER A 262 7.16 3.00 19.73
CA SER A 262 6.01 2.64 20.55
C SER A 262 5.61 3.82 21.41
N GLY A 263 4.39 3.78 21.92
CA GLY A 263 3.87 4.77 22.87
C GLY A 263 2.60 4.25 23.52
N ARG A 264 2.22 4.86 24.63
CA ARG A 264 0.98 4.55 25.33
C ARG A 264 -0.08 5.57 24.96
N LEU A 265 -1.20 5.08 24.43
CA LEU A 265 -2.40 5.88 24.27
C LEU A 265 -3.19 5.88 25.58
N VAL A 266 -3.70 7.04 25.97
CA VAL A 266 -4.63 7.15 27.10
C VAL A 266 -5.90 6.36 26.76
N GLY A 267 -6.36 5.51 27.67
CA GLY A 267 -7.51 4.62 27.44
C GLY A 267 -7.17 3.31 26.69
N SER A 268 -6.48 3.39 25.54
CA SER A 268 -6.31 2.22 24.64
C SER A 268 -5.07 1.33 24.93
N GLY A 269 -4.10 1.80 25.72
CA GLY A 269 -2.93 1.00 26.13
C GLY A 269 -1.68 1.25 25.27
N ARG A 270 -0.75 0.28 25.21
CA ARG A 270 0.52 0.44 24.47
C ARG A 270 0.36 0.04 23.01
N HIS A 271 0.74 0.94 22.11
CA HIS A 271 0.79 0.72 20.66
C HIS A 271 2.24 0.68 20.17
N SER A 272 2.49 -0.05 19.08
CA SER A 272 3.77 -0.09 18.38
C SER A 272 3.58 0.06 16.87
N TRP A 273 4.47 0.82 16.23
CA TRP A 273 4.59 0.94 14.79
C TRP A 273 6.00 0.50 14.39
N PHE A 274 6.11 -0.44 13.46
CA PHE A 274 7.40 -1.01 13.05
C PHE A 274 7.37 -1.57 11.64
N VAL A 275 8.56 -1.74 11.06
CA VAL A 275 8.73 -2.32 9.72
C VAL A 275 9.20 -3.77 9.83
N LYS A 276 8.44 -4.73 9.29
CA LYS A 276 8.88 -6.13 9.16
C LYS A 276 9.35 -6.38 7.73
N ALA A 277 10.63 -6.72 7.55
CA ALA A 277 11.15 -7.22 6.28
C ALA A 277 10.81 -8.71 6.13
N LEU A 278 10.21 -9.11 5.02
CA LEU A 278 9.87 -10.50 4.69
C LEU A 278 10.31 -10.83 3.27
N ARG A 279 10.81 -12.04 3.07
CA ARG A 279 11.08 -12.58 1.73
C ARG A 279 9.80 -13.11 1.09
N VAL A 280 9.69 -12.95 -0.22
CA VAL A 280 8.54 -13.43 -0.99
C VAL A 280 8.67 -14.94 -1.23
N ASP A 281 7.58 -15.68 -0.97
CA ASP A 281 7.47 -17.14 -1.07
C ASP A 281 8.42 -17.93 -0.14
N ASP A 282 9.04 -17.27 0.84
CA ASP A 282 9.80 -17.91 1.92
C ASP A 282 8.83 -18.47 2.98
N LEU A 283 8.79 -19.79 3.12
CA LEU A 283 7.88 -20.52 4.02
C LEU A 283 8.31 -20.53 5.49
N GLY A 284 9.50 -20.00 5.80
CA GLY A 284 10.15 -20.17 7.09
C GLY A 284 10.69 -21.60 7.30
N LYS A 285 11.33 -21.80 8.46
CA LYS A 285 11.83 -23.10 8.97
C LYS A 285 11.46 -23.25 10.43
#